data_AF-A0A1Q8BMM4-F1
#
_entry.id   AF-A0A1Q8BMM4-F1
#
_cell.length_a   1.000
_cell.length_b   1.000
_cell.length_c   1.000
_cell.angle_alpha   90.00
_cell.angle_beta   90.00
_cell.angle_gamma   90.00
#
_symmetry.space_group_name_H-M   'P 1'
#
loop_
_entity.id
_entity.type
_entity.pdbx_description
1 polymer ?
#
loop_
_entity_poly.entity_id
_entity_poly.type
_entity_poly.pdbx_seq_one_letter_code
_entity_poly.pdbx_strand_id
1 'polypeptide(L)'
;MGQAASPAIPALTKLLHNERSALEAASALVSIGPESVKPLMKGLDDKNAEVRFRSAYALGELQTEARAAVPALYKLAQNPAEAEIVREHAIWALGRIEGKSAPNAK
;
A
#
# COMPACT_ATOMS: atom_id res chain seq x y z
N MET A 1 16.97 -4.32 -15.90
CA MET A 1 17.87 -4.36 -14.73
C MET A 1 17.02 -4.78 -13.53
N GLY A 2 17.10 -6.05 -13.10
CA GLY A 2 16.07 -6.65 -12.22
C GLY A 2 16.61 -7.72 -11.28
N GLN A 3 17.77 -7.50 -10.66
CA GLN A 3 18.38 -8.50 -9.76
C GLN A 3 18.67 -8.00 -8.33
N ALA A 4 18.26 -6.78 -7.97
CA ALA A 4 18.45 -6.26 -6.60
C ALA A 4 17.17 -6.27 -5.73
N ALA A 5 16.01 -6.62 -6.30
CA ALA A 5 14.71 -6.47 -5.63
C ALA A 5 14.42 -7.53 -4.55
N SER A 6 14.80 -8.80 -4.78
CA SER A 6 14.39 -9.91 -3.92
C SER A 6 14.88 -9.82 -2.45
N PRO A 7 16.13 -9.40 -2.13
CA PRO A 7 16.53 -9.20 -0.74
C PRO A 7 16.09 -7.84 -0.18
N ALA A 8 15.73 -6.88 -1.03
CA ALA A 8 15.35 -5.53 -0.61
C ALA A 8 13.93 -5.51 -0.02
N ILE A 9 13.02 -6.35 -0.49
CA ILE A 9 11.62 -6.41 -0.01
C ILE A 9 11.51 -6.42 1.53
N PRO A 10 12.10 -7.38 2.27
CA PRO A 10 11.99 -7.41 3.73
C PRO A 10 12.70 -6.23 4.42
N ALA A 11 13.77 -5.71 3.82
CA ALA A 11 14.45 -4.52 4.32
C ALA A 11 13.58 -3.26 4.15
N LEU A 12 12.94 -3.10 3.00
CA LEU A 12 12.03 -1.99 2.69
C LEU A 12 10.77 -2.08 3.57
N THR A 13 10.23 -3.27 3.84
CA THR A 13 9.13 -3.43 4.81
C THR A 13 9.52 -2.94 6.20
N LYS A 14 10.74 -3.24 6.68
CA LYS A 14 11.24 -2.68 7.94
C LYS A 14 11.39 -1.16 7.87
N LEU A 15 11.85 -0.63 6.75
CA LEU A 15 12.02 0.82 6.55
C LEU A 15 10.70 1.58 6.49
N LEU A 16 9.57 0.93 6.21
CA LEU A 16 8.24 1.57 6.29
C LEU A 16 7.93 2.08 7.71
N HIS A 17 8.51 1.45 8.75
CA HIS A 17 8.39 1.89 10.14
C HIS A 17 9.23 3.13 10.44
N ASN A 18 10.16 3.51 9.56
CA ASN A 18 11.07 4.62 9.77
C ASN A 18 10.62 5.83 8.96
N GLU A 19 10.17 6.90 9.63
CA GLU A 19 9.53 8.05 9.01
C GLU A 19 10.34 8.67 7.86
N ARG A 20 11.66 8.75 8.04
CA ARG A 20 12.58 9.36 7.05
C ARG A 20 12.78 8.52 5.79
N SER A 21 12.68 7.20 5.90
CA SER A 21 12.99 6.26 4.81
C SER A 21 11.78 5.51 4.29
N ALA A 22 10.60 5.73 4.87
CA ALA A 22 9.40 5.01 4.48
C ALA A 22 8.85 5.46 3.13
N LEU A 23 8.99 6.74 2.77
CA LEU A 23 8.67 7.24 1.44
C LEU A 23 9.56 6.59 0.37
N GLU A 24 10.88 6.57 0.60
CA GLU A 24 11.82 5.86 -0.28
C GLU A 24 11.52 4.36 -0.34
N ALA A 25 11.16 3.75 0.79
CA ALA A 25 10.81 2.34 0.84
C ALA A 25 9.56 2.04 0.01
N ALA A 26 8.52 2.86 0.13
CA ALA A 26 7.30 2.78 -0.67
C ALA A 26 7.62 2.94 -2.18
N SER A 27 8.36 3.98 -2.57
CA SER A 27 8.72 4.21 -3.97
C SER A 27 9.60 3.10 -4.56
N ALA A 28 10.52 2.54 -3.76
CA ALA A 28 11.33 1.40 -4.16
C ALA A 28 10.47 0.14 -4.35
N LEU A 29 9.51 -0.12 -3.46
CA LEU A 29 8.56 -1.22 -3.59
C LEU A 29 7.68 -1.07 -4.84
N VAL A 30 7.24 0.15 -5.15
CA VAL A 30 6.53 0.46 -6.41
C VAL A 30 7.43 0.15 -7.62
N SER A 31 8.69 0.55 -7.57
CA SER A 31 9.66 0.29 -8.67
C SER A 31 9.99 -1.19 -8.84
N ILE A 32 9.81 -2.02 -7.81
CA ILE A 32 9.95 -3.48 -7.89
C ILE A 32 8.78 -4.10 -8.67
N GLY A 33 7.59 -3.50 -8.61
CA GLY A 33 6.40 -4.00 -9.28
C GLY A 33 5.65 -5.07 -8.47
N PRO A 34 5.10 -6.13 -9.08
CA PRO A 34 4.07 -6.96 -8.48
C PRO A 34 4.60 -7.84 -7.32
N GLU A 35 5.90 -8.07 -7.25
CA GLU A 35 6.53 -8.80 -6.14
C GLU A 35 6.39 -8.07 -4.79
N SER A 36 6.21 -6.75 -4.80
CA SER A 36 6.03 -5.94 -3.59
C SER A 36 4.58 -5.89 -3.10
N VAL A 37 3.61 -6.46 -3.82
CA VAL A 37 2.20 -6.44 -3.42
C VAL A 37 1.97 -7.22 -2.12
N LYS A 38 2.55 -8.43 -1.99
CA LYS A 38 2.45 -9.26 -0.78
C LYS A 38 2.99 -8.56 0.48
N PRO A 39 4.21 -8.01 0.51
CA PRO A 39 4.74 -7.31 1.68
C PRO A 39 3.98 -6.02 1.98
N LEU A 40 3.51 -5.28 0.96
CA LEU A 40 2.66 -4.09 1.16
C LEU A 40 1.32 -4.46 1.78
N MET A 41 0.69 -5.55 1.35
CA MET A 41 -0.52 -6.07 1.99
C MET A 41 -0.29 -6.39 3.46
N LYS A 42 0.88 -6.93 3.83
CA LYS A 42 1.23 -7.16 5.24
C LYS A 42 1.37 -5.85 6.02
N GLY A 43 1.85 -4.78 5.38
CA GLY A 43 1.94 -3.45 5.97
C GLY A 43 0.58 -2.78 6.21
N LEU A 44 -0.46 -3.16 5.47
CA LEU A 44 -1.85 -2.73 5.72
C LEU A 44 -2.41 -3.22 7.06
N ASP A 45 -1.89 -4.34 7.57
CA ASP A 45 -2.28 -4.90 8.88
C ASP A 45 -1.29 -4.50 10.00
N ASP A 46 -0.38 -3.55 9.74
CA ASP A 46 0.58 -3.12 10.76
C ASP A 46 -0.11 -2.35 11.89
N LYS A 47 0.46 -2.36 13.09
CA LYS A 47 -0.08 -1.62 14.25
C LYS A 47 0.05 -0.11 14.08
N ASN A 48 1.03 0.36 13.31
CA ASN A 48 1.24 1.77 13.07
C ASN A 48 0.40 2.28 11.89
N ALA A 49 -0.49 3.24 12.16
CA ALA A 49 -1.33 3.86 11.13
C ALA A 49 -0.51 4.48 9.99
N GLU A 50 0.70 4.98 10.31
CA GLU A 50 1.64 5.53 9.36
C GLU A 50 2.07 4.48 8.32
N VAL A 51 2.39 3.26 8.79
CA VAL A 51 2.78 2.14 7.93
C VAL A 51 1.60 1.69 7.07
N ARG A 52 0.39 1.68 7.64
CA ARG A 52 -0.84 1.29 6.92
C ARG A 52 -1.15 2.23 5.75
N PHE A 53 -1.18 3.55 5.96
CA PHE A 53 -1.50 4.48 4.86
C PHE A 53 -0.40 4.48 3.79
N ARG A 54 0.87 4.38 4.18
CA ARG A 54 1.99 4.32 3.21
C ARG A 54 1.94 3.06 2.36
N SER A 55 1.55 1.94 2.98
CA SER A 55 1.34 0.70 2.26
C SER A 55 0.18 0.82 1.27
N ALA A 56 -0.92 1.46 1.68
CA ALA A 56 -2.05 1.74 0.78
C ALA A 56 -1.64 2.66 -0.38
N TYR A 57 -0.84 3.70 -0.12
CA TYR A 57 -0.31 4.60 -1.13
C TYR A 57 0.53 3.87 -2.18
N ALA A 58 1.50 3.06 -1.73
CA ALA A 58 2.34 2.27 -2.62
C ALA A 58 1.53 1.27 -3.47
N LEU A 59 0.49 0.66 -2.90
CA LEU A 59 -0.43 -0.20 -3.65
C LEU A 59 -1.23 0.59 -4.70
N GLY A 60 -1.64 1.83 -4.40
CA GLY A 60 -2.28 2.71 -5.38
C GLY A 60 -1.36 3.07 -6.55
N GLU A 61 -0.07 3.28 -6.28
CA GLU A 61 0.95 3.56 -7.30
C GLU A 61 1.27 2.34 -8.18
N LEU A 62 1.13 1.13 -7.64
CA LEU A 62 1.22 -0.13 -8.42
C LEU A 62 -0.01 -0.38 -9.31
N GLN A 63 -1.09 0.39 -9.15
CA GLN A 63 -2.28 0.34 -9.99
C GLN A 63 -2.79 -1.10 -10.23
N THR A 64 -2.92 -1.54 -11.48
CA THR A 64 -3.45 -2.87 -11.85
C THR A 64 -2.63 -4.03 -11.29
N GLU A 65 -1.37 -3.83 -10.94
CA GLU A 65 -0.52 -4.85 -10.32
C GLU A 65 -0.95 -5.13 -8.88
N ALA A 66 -1.48 -4.13 -8.17
CA ALA A 66 -1.98 -4.24 -6.81
C ALA A 66 -3.45 -4.69 -6.72
N ARG A 67 -4.04 -5.22 -7.81
CA ARG A 67 -5.42 -5.70 -7.82
C ARG A 67 -5.70 -6.79 -6.77
N ALA A 68 -4.68 -7.56 -6.40
CA ALA A 68 -4.78 -8.53 -5.31
C ALA A 68 -5.01 -7.90 -3.93
N ALA A 69 -4.67 -6.62 -3.75
CA ALA A 69 -4.84 -5.88 -2.49
C ALA A 69 -6.20 -5.17 -2.38
N VAL A 70 -7.02 -5.16 -3.43
CA VAL A 70 -8.36 -4.51 -3.43
C VAL A 70 -9.22 -4.94 -2.23
N PRO A 71 -9.35 -6.24 -1.89
CA PRO A 71 -10.17 -6.65 -0.75
C PRO A 71 -9.63 -6.14 0.59
N ALA A 72 -8.31 -6.00 0.72
CA ALA A 72 -7.67 -5.49 1.94
C ALA A 72 -7.89 -3.97 2.10
N LEU A 73 -7.73 -3.22 1.00
CA LEU A 73 -8.00 -1.78 0.97
C LEU A 73 -9.48 -1.48 1.25
N TYR A 74 -10.40 -2.29 0.71
CA TYR A 74 -11.84 -2.12 0.96
C TYR A 74 -12.22 -2.38 2.41
N LYS A 75 -11.54 -3.32 3.09
CA LYS A 75 -11.71 -3.54 4.54
C LYS A 75 -11.21 -2.35 5.36
N LEU A 76 -10.05 -1.79 5.02
CA LEU A 76 -9.51 -0.61 5.71
C LEU A 76 -10.39 0.61 5.52
N ALA A 77 -10.88 0.85 4.30
CA ALA A 77 -11.76 1.98 4.00
C ALA A 77 -13.07 1.94 4.80
N GLN A 78 -13.60 0.74 5.06
CA GLN A 78 -14.83 0.54 5.83
C GLN A 78 -14.60 0.44 7.34
N ASN A 79 -13.35 0.36 7.82
CA ASN A 79 -13.08 0.20 9.23
C ASN A 79 -13.19 1.58 9.93
N PRO A 80 -14.21 1.81 10.78
CA PRO A 80 -14.36 3.08 11.47
C PRO A 80 -13.32 3.30 12.57
N ALA A 81 -12.64 2.23 13.03
CA ALA A 81 -11.57 2.31 14.00
C ALA A 81 -10.22 2.72 13.39
N GLU A 82 -10.12 2.78 12.06
CA GLU A 82 -8.92 3.26 11.38
C GLU A 82 -8.83 4.78 11.36
N ALA A 83 -7.58 5.26 11.30
CA ALA A 83 -7.32 6.68 11.13
C ALA A 83 -7.94 7.16 9.81
N GLU A 84 -8.50 8.37 9.83
CA GLU A 84 -9.13 8.99 8.65
C GLU A 84 -8.20 8.99 7.44
N ILE A 85 -6.91 9.33 7.66
CA ILE A 85 -5.87 9.31 6.63
C ILE A 85 -5.70 7.94 5.97
N VAL A 86 -5.81 6.84 6.72
CA VAL A 86 -5.68 5.47 6.19
C VAL A 86 -6.87 5.15 5.30
N ARG A 87 -8.09 5.54 5.71
CA ARG A 87 -9.31 5.32 4.92
C ARG A 87 -9.28 6.11 3.61
N GLU A 88 -8.90 7.37 3.66
CA GLU A 88 -8.79 8.24 2.47
C GLU A 88 -7.78 7.67 1.46
N HIS A 89 -6.60 7.26 1.93
CA HIS A 89 -5.58 6.65 1.07
C HIS A 89 -6.01 5.30 0.53
N ALA A 90 -6.75 4.50 1.31
CA ALA A 90 -7.32 3.25 0.83
C ALA A 90 -8.33 3.48 -0.31
N ILE A 91 -9.23 4.46 -0.16
CA ILE A 91 -10.20 4.85 -1.21
C ILE A 91 -9.47 5.36 -2.46
N TRP A 92 -8.45 6.20 -2.27
CA TRP A 92 -7.63 6.73 -3.37
C TRP A 92 -6.90 5.60 -4.12
N ALA A 93 -6.29 4.67 -3.40
CA ALA A 93 -5.60 3.52 -3.97
C ALA A 93 -6.57 2.62 -4.75
N LEU A 94 -7.74 2.32 -4.19
CA LEU A 94 -8.80 1.59 -4.89
C LEU A 94 -9.17 2.25 -6.22
N GLY A 95 -9.34 3.57 -6.24
CA GLY A 95 -9.64 4.32 -7.47
C GLY A 95 -8.55 4.20 -8.53
N ARG A 96 -7.28 4.15 -8.14
CA ARG A 96 -6.16 3.93 -9.07
C ARG A 96 -6.06 2.50 -9.57
N ILE A 97 -6.26 1.52 -8.68
CA ILE A 97 -6.15 0.10 -9.00
C ILE A 97 -7.28 -0.35 -9.94
N GLU A 98 -8.52 0.09 -9.68
CA GLU A 98 -9.67 -0.30 -10.50
C GLU A 98 -9.79 0.51 -11.79
N GLY A 99 -8.97 1.55 -11.98
CA GLY A 99 -9.06 2.48 -13.12
C GLY A 99 -10.40 3.20 -13.23
N LYS A 100 -11.27 3.01 -12.24
CA LYS A 100 -12.59 3.58 -12.09
C LYS A 100 -12.58 4.31 -10.75
N SER A 101 -12.79 5.61 -10.81
CA SER A 101 -13.26 6.43 -9.70
C SER A 101 -14.18 5.60 -8.81
N ALA A 102 -13.84 5.57 -7.53
CA ALA A 102 -14.51 4.89 -6.41
C ALA A 102 -15.94 4.37 -6.69
N PRO A 103 -16.26 3.11 -6.36
CA PRO A 103 -17.66 2.80 -6.10
C PRO A 103 -18.07 3.58 -4.84
N ASN A 104 -18.79 4.68 -5.07
CA ASN A 104 -19.70 5.36 -4.16
C ASN A 104 -19.93 4.59 -2.85
N ALA A 105 -19.43 5.14 -1.75
CA ALA A 105 -20.08 4.94 -0.47
C ALA A 105 -21.48 5.56 -0.60
N LYS A 106 -22.51 4.69 -0.65
CA LYS A 106 -23.92 5.07 -0.62
C LYS A 106 -24.41 5.06 0.81
#